data_AF-A0A948CT77-F1
#
_entry.id   AF-A0A948CT77-F1
#
_cell.length_a   1.000
_cell.length_b   1.000
_cell.length_c   1.000
_cell.angle_alpha   90.00
_cell.angle_beta   90.00
_cell.angle_gamma   90.00
#
_symmetry.space_group_name_H-M   'P 1'
#
loop_
_entity.id
_entity.type
_entity.pdbx_description
1 polymer ?
#
loop_
_entity_poly.entity_id
_entity_poly.type
_entity_poly.pdbx_seq_one_letter_code
_entity_poly.pdbx_strand_id
1 'polypeptide(L)' 'MNSKPGEIAVSLHYDGDNAPVVSAKGEGDTARQILEIATAHDIPIYQNSQLIQLLSRV' A
#
# COMPACT_ATOMS: atom_id res chain seq x y z
N MET A 1 -17.26 -0.25 10.36
CA MET A 1 -15.81 -0.46 10.53
C MET A 1 -15.13 0.59 9.65
N ASN A 2 -14.88 1.79 10.20
CA ASN A 2 -14.36 2.92 9.44
C ASN A 2 -12.83 2.88 9.50
N SER A 3 -12.20 2.20 8.55
CA SER A 3 -10.75 2.32 8.37
C SER A 3 -10.44 3.73 7.86
N LYS A 4 -9.77 4.52 8.70
CA LYS A 4 -9.37 5.88 8.33
C LYS A 4 -8.31 5.80 7.22
N PRO A 5 -8.30 6.75 6.26
CA PRO A 5 -7.21 6.83 5.28
C PRO A 5 -5.86 6.87 6.02
N GLY A 6 -4.95 5.95 5.66
CA GLY A 6 -3.63 5.85 6.31
C GLY A 6 -3.56 4.95 7.55
N GLU A 7 -4.60 4.16 7.87
CA GLU A 7 -4.48 3.14 8.93
C GLU A 7 -3.64 1.94 8.49
N ILE A 8 -3.70 1.57 7.20
CA ILE A 8 -2.92 0.49 6.59
C ILE A 8 -2.49 0.95 5.20
N ALA A 9 -1.22 0.73 4.85
CA ALA A 9 -0.69 0.94 3.51
C ALA A 9 0.10 -0.29 3.06
N VAL A 10 -0.09 -0.65 1.80
CA VAL A 10 0.64 -1.72 1.13
C VAL A 10 1.18 -1.17 -0.18
N SER A 11 2.47 -1.35 -0.42
CA SER A 11 3.13 -1.01 -1.67
C SER A 11 3.37 -2.29 -2.47
N LEU A 12 3.12 -2.19 -3.76
CA LEU A 12 3.29 -3.27 -4.72
C LEU A 12 4.36 -2.85 -5.73
N HIS A 13 5.23 -3.78 -6.06
CA HIS A 13 6.19 -3.63 -7.14
C HIS A 13 5.90 -4.67 -8.22
N TYR A 14 5.89 -4.21 -9.48
CA TYR A 14 5.66 -5.04 -10.64
C TYR A 14 6.69 -4.68 -11.70
N ASP A 15 7.50 -5.65 -12.10
CA ASP A 15 8.57 -5.51 -13.10
C ASP A 15 8.06 -5.66 -14.54
N GLY A 16 6.82 -6.15 -14.73
CA GLY A 16 6.22 -6.40 -16.03
C GLY A 16 6.32 -7.86 -16.50
N ASP A 17 7.18 -8.66 -15.88
CA ASP A 17 7.47 -10.04 -16.30
C ASP A 17 6.99 -11.08 -15.26
N ASN A 18 7.13 -10.78 -13.97
CA ASN A 18 6.78 -11.68 -12.87
C ASN A 18 5.55 -11.20 -12.12
N ALA A 19 4.88 -12.09 -11.39
CA ALA A 19 3.76 -11.69 -10.55
C ALA A 19 4.13 -10.52 -9.61
N PRO A 20 3.25 -9.52 -9.44
CA PRO A 20 3.52 -8.37 -8.59
C PRO A 20 3.81 -8.80 -7.15
N VAL A 21 4.82 -8.18 -6.54
CA VAL A 21 5.27 -8.49 -5.18
C VAL A 21 4.94 -7.35 -4.23
N VAL A 22 4.69 -7.69 -2.97
CA VAL A 22 4.55 -6.69 -1.90
C VAL A 22 5.94 -6.21 -1.51
N SER A 23 6.26 -4.94 -1.79
CA SER A 23 7.56 -4.35 -1.48
C SER A 23 7.63 -3.82 -0.05
N ALA A 24 6.53 -3.27 0.47
CA ALA A 24 6.40 -2.87 1.86
C ALA A 24 4.94 -2.91 2.32
N LYS A 25 4.71 -3.24 3.60
CA LYS A 25 3.42 -3.09 4.27
C LYS A 25 3.63 -2.43 5.63
N GLY A 26 2.66 -1.62 6.05
CA GLY A 26 2.71 -0.94 7.33
C GLY A 26 1.33 -0.50 7.79
N GLU A 27 1.24 -0.24 9.09
CA GLU A 27 0.05 0.26 9.74
C GLU A 27 0.38 1.56 10.49
N GLY A 28 -0.62 2.40 10.74
CA GLY A 28 -0.48 3.64 11.52
C GLY A 28 0.61 4.59 10.97
N ASP A 29 1.62 4.87 11.79
CA ASP A 29 2.71 5.80 11.43
C ASP A 29 3.54 5.27 10.25
N THR A 30 3.80 3.96 10.20
CA THR A 30 4.50 3.33 9.07
C THR A 30 3.68 3.45 7.78
N ALA A 31 2.35 3.32 7.87
CA ALA A 31 1.48 3.50 6.72
C ALA A 31 1.54 4.94 6.18
N ARG A 32 1.60 5.94 7.06
CA ARG A 32 1.78 7.35 6.64
C ARG A 32 3.12 7.58 5.96
N GLN A 33 4.21 7.04 6.51
CA GLN A 33 5.53 7.15 5.87
C GLN A 33 5.55 6.52 4.47
N ILE A 34 4.91 5.35 4.29
CA ILE A 34 4.79 4.71 2.98
C ILE A 34 4.05 5.63 1.99
N LEU A 35 2.95 6.26 2.42
CA LEU A 35 2.16 7.18 1.58
C LEU A 35 2.92 8.47 1.27
N GLU A 36 3.67 9.02 2.22
CA GLU A 36 4.50 10.21 2.03
C GLU A 36 5.60 9.96 1.00
N ILE A 37 6.31 8.83 1.11
CA ILE A 37 7.34 8.43 0.14
C ILE A 37 6.71 8.18 -1.23
N ALA A 38 5.58 7.46 -1.29
CA ALA A 38 4.87 7.23 -2.54
C ALA A 38 4.47 8.55 -3.22
N THR A 39 3.96 9.52 -2.46
CA THR A 39 3.60 10.84 -2.97
C THR A 39 4.84 11.62 -3.45
N ALA A 40 5.93 11.60 -2.68
CA ALA A 40 7.17 12.28 -3.02
C ALA A 40 7.84 11.75 -4.30
N HIS A 41 7.65 10.46 -4.59
CA HIS A 41 8.17 9.79 -5.78
C HIS A 41 7.15 9.66 -6.93
N ASP A 42 5.99 10.33 -6.83
CA ASP A 42 4.90 10.27 -7.82
C ASP A 42 4.44 8.82 -8.12
N ILE A 43 4.49 7.95 -7.10
CA ILE A 43 4.00 6.58 -7.19
C ILE A 43 2.46 6.62 -7.10
N PRO A 44 1.74 5.97 -8.03
CA PRO A 44 0.28 5.93 -8.00
C PRO A 44 -0.27 5.32 -6.71
N ILE A 45 -1.13 6.08 -6.01
CA ILE A 45 -1.77 5.66 -4.76
C ILE A 45 -3.23 5.29 -5.03
N TYR A 46 -3.60 4.06 -4.70
CA TYR A 46 -4.96 3.56 -4.85
C TYR A 46 -5.59 3.28 -3.48
N GLN A 47 -6.74 3.89 -3.21
CA GLN A 47 -7.51 3.64 -2.00
C GLN A 47 -8.63 2.64 -2.28
N ASN A 48 -8.30 1.35 -2.26
CA ASN A 48 -9.26 0.26 -2.44
C ASN A 48 -9.25 -0.67 -1.21
N SER A 49 -10.23 -0.49 -0.32
CA SER A 49 -10.33 -1.22 0.94
C SER A 49 -10.48 -2.74 0.77
N GLN A 50 -11.14 -3.22 -0.29
CA GLN A 50 -11.29 -4.65 -0.57
C GLN A 50 -9.98 -5.28 -1.04
N LEU A 51 -9.26 -4.60 -1.93
CA LEU A 51 -7.96 -5.05 -2.43
C LEU A 51 -6.89 -5.05 -1.32
N ILE A 52 -6.86 -4.01 -0.49
CA ILE A 52 -5.93 -3.91 0.65
C ILE A 52 -6.17 -5.07 1.64
N GLN A 53 -7.43 -5.40 1.96
CA GLN A 53 -7.70 -6.53 2.86
C GLN A 53 -7.30 -7.89 2.28
N LEU A 54 -7.40 -8.06 0.96
CA LEU A 54 -6.95 -9.28 0.29
C LEU A 54 -5.42 -9.41 0.33
N LEU A 55 -4.70 -8.33 0.02
CA LEU A 55 -3.24 -8.30 -0.05
C LEU A 55 -2.56 -8.20 1.33
N SER A 56 -3.25 -7.71 2.35
CA SER A 56 -2.71 -7.68 3.72
C SER A 56 -2.60 -9.07 4.35
N ARG A 57 -3.29 -10.07 3.79
CA ARG A 57 -3.33 -11.45 4.30
C ARG A 57 -2.25 -12.36 3.74
N VAL A 58 -1.49 -11.91 2.72
CA VAL A 58 -0.33 -12.64 2.20
C VAL A 58 0.96 -12.31 2.95
#